data_AF-A0A1Z9NGU9-F1
#
_entry.id   AF-A0A1Z9NGU9-F1
#
_cell.length_a   1.000
_cell.length_b   1.000
_cell.length_c   1.000
_cell.angle_alpha   90.00
_cell.angle_beta   90.00
_cell.angle_gamma   90.00
#
_symmetry.space_group_name_H-M   'P 1'
#
loop_
_entity.id
_entity.type
_entity.pdbx_description
1 polymer ?
#
loop_
_entity_poly.entity_id
_entity_poly.type
_entity_poly.pdbx_seq_one_letter_code
_entity_poly.pdbx_strand_id
1 'polypeptide(L)' 'MNYFQKILLKAAPMMSAVHTLFLTIIILSYLGYYLDKKMNTFPIVFLLSLIFGLFLGFYQLIRITNMKKK' A
#
# COMPACT_ATOMS: atom_id res chain seq x y z
N MET A 1 17.31 -8.33 -27.33
CA MET A 1 16.59 -8.00 -26.08
C MET A 1 15.38 -8.93 -25.98
N ASN A 2 15.38 -9.87 -25.04
CA ASN A 2 14.37 -10.93 -24.98
C ASN A 2 12.99 -10.34 -24.60
N TYR A 3 11.91 -10.87 -25.19
CA TYR A 3 10.53 -10.44 -24.92
C TYR A 3 10.19 -10.41 -23.42
N PHE A 4 10.75 -11.36 -22.66
CA PHE A 4 10.64 -11.44 -21.21
C PHE A 4 11.11 -10.15 -20.50
N GLN A 5 12.24 -9.57 -20.92
CA GLN A 5 12.76 -8.32 -20.33
C GLN A 5 11.84 -7.13 -20.60
N LYS A 6 11.21 -7.08 -21.78
CA LYS A 6 10.21 -6.03 -22.13
C LYS A 6 8.97 -6.12 -21.23
N ILE A 7 8.51 -7.33 -20.92
CA ILE A 7 7.38 -7.57 -20.01
C ILE A 7 7.77 -7.17 -18.59
N LEU A 8 8.95 -7.58 -18.13
CA LEU A 8 9.50 -7.22 -16.83
C LEU A 8 9.63 -5.70 -16.66
N LEU A 9 10.14 -4.98 -17.65
CA LEU A 9 10.28 -3.52 -17.61
C LEU A 9 8.92 -2.81 -17.57
N LYS A 10 7.90 -3.34 -18.25
CA LYS A 10 6.53 -2.80 -18.15
C LYS A 10 5.89 -3.09 -16.79
N ALA A 11 6.14 -4.28 -16.23
CA ALA A 11 5.56 -4.71 -14.97
C ALA A 11 6.27 -4.14 -13.73
N ALA A 12 7.57 -3.84 -13.81
CA ALA A 12 8.39 -3.31 -12.72
C ALA A 12 7.76 -2.11 -11.96
N PRO A 13 7.29 -1.05 -12.64
CA PRO A 13 6.66 0.09 -11.94
C PRO A 13 5.33 -0.28 -11.27
N MET A 14 4.57 -1.21 -11.86
CA MET A 14 3.33 -1.70 -11.27
C MET A 14 3.60 -2.57 -10.05
N MET A 15 4.61 -3.45 -10.13
CA MET A 15 5.06 -4.28 -9.00
C MET A 15 5.52 -3.42 -7.83
N SER A 16 6.32 -2.37 -8.08
CA SER A 16 6.77 -1.45 -7.01
C SER A 16 5.60 -0.77 -6.29
N ALA A 17 4.57 -0.34 -7.02
CA ALA A 17 3.38 0.27 -6.43
C ALA A 17 2.61 -0.71 -5.54
N VAL A 18 2.41 -1.96 -6.01
CA VAL A 18 1.75 -3.03 -5.23
C VAL A 18 2.53 -3.38 -3.97
N HIS A 19 3.86 -3.52 -4.06
CA HIS A 19 4.70 -3.83 -2.89
C HIS A 19 4.62 -2.72 -1.83
N THR A 20 4.58 -1.46 -2.26
CA THR A 20 4.47 -0.32 -1.35
C THR A 20 3.10 -0.28 -0.65
N LEU A 21 2.03 -0.56 -1.40
CA LEU A 21 0.67 -0.72 -0.87
C LEU A 21 0.61 -1.83 0.19
N PHE A 22 1.16 -2.99 -0.15
CA PHE A 22 1.17 -4.16 0.73
C PHE A 22 1.94 -3.89 2.03
N LEU A 23 3.14 -3.30 1.91
CA LEU A 23 3.97 -2.93 3.07
C LEU A 23 3.24 -1.91 3.96
N THR A 24 2.60 -0.91 3.35
CA THR A 24 1.83 0.13 4.08
C THR A 24 0.69 -0.49 4.87
N ILE A 25 -0.09 -1.38 4.26
CA ILE A 25 -1.22 -2.06 4.92
C ILE A 25 -0.72 -2.90 6.09
N ILE A 26 0.39 -3.64 5.94
CA ILE A 26 0.97 -4.45 7.03
C ILE A 26 1.39 -3.57 8.20
N ILE A 27 2.13 -2.49 7.93
CA ILE A 27 2.63 -1.58 8.97
C ILE A 27 1.45 -0.92 9.70
N LEU A 28 0.47 -0.39 8.96
CA LEU A 28 -0.70 0.27 9.56
C LEU A 28 -1.62 -0.71 10.30
N SER A 29 -1.74 -1.94 9.81
CA SER A 29 -2.51 -3.00 10.48
C SER A 29 -1.85 -3.40 11.80
N TYR A 30 -0.53 -3.58 11.81
CA TYR A 30 0.24 -3.88 13.02
C TYR A 30 0.14 -2.74 14.05
N LEU A 31 0.31 -1.50 13.58
CA LEU A 31 0.26 -0.30 14.42
C LEU A 31 -1.17 -0.05 14.95
N GLY A 32 -2.18 -0.26 14.11
CA GLY A 32 -3.59 -0.20 14.46
C GLY A 32 -3.96 -1.24 15.52
N TYR A 33 -3.55 -2.50 15.35
CA TYR A 33 -3.77 -3.54 16.35
C TYR A 33 -3.10 -3.23 17.69
N TYR A 34 -1.88 -2.71 17.68
CA TYR A 34 -1.16 -2.34 18.90
C TYR A 34 -1.85 -1.21 19.67
N LEU A 35 -2.27 -0.15 18.97
CA LEU A 35 -3.01 0.97 19.56
C LEU A 35 -4.36 0.50 20.12
N ASP A 36 -5.06 -0.32 19.35
CA ASP A 36 -6.37 -0.82 19.68
C ASP A 36 -6.35 -1.71 20.94
N LYS A 37 -5.34 -2.59 21.06
CA LYS A 37 -5.07 -3.38 22.27
C LYS A 37 -4.79 -2.50 23.49
N LYS A 38 -4.11 -1.36 23.31
CA LYS A 38 -3.80 -0.43 24.42
C LYS A 38 -5.03 0.35 24.88
N MET A 39 -5.98 0.62 23.98
CA MET A 39 -7.18 1.41 24.27
C MET A 39 -8.43 0.56 24.58
N ASN A 40 -8.33 -0.78 24.53
CA ASN A 40 -9.46 -1.72 24.70
C ASN A 40 -10.65 -1.44 23.75
N THR A 41 -10.41 -0.74 22.64
CA THR A 41 -11.44 -0.32 21.68
C THR A 41 -11.57 -1.27 20.49
N PHE A 42 -11.14 -2.53 20.67
CA PHE A 42 -11.19 -3.53 19.61
C PHE A 42 -12.59 -3.71 19.06
N PRO A 43 -12.83 -3.55 17.74
CA PRO A 43 -11.86 -3.45 16.61
C PRO A 43 -11.81 -2.07 15.92
N ILE A 44 -12.21 -0.99 16.58
CA ILE A 44 -12.53 0.30 15.93
C ILE A 44 -11.26 0.97 15.38
N VAL A 45 -10.18 1.01 16.17
CA VAL A 45 -8.94 1.70 15.78
C VAL A 45 -8.22 0.90 14.69
N PHE A 46 -8.27 -0.42 14.78
CA PHE A 46 -7.77 -1.30 13.72
C PHE A 46 -8.50 -1.06 12.39
N LEU A 47 -9.83 -0.99 12.40
CA LEU A 47 -10.63 -0.78 11.19
C LEU A 47 -10.37 0.60 10.57
N LEU A 48 -10.25 1.64 11.40
CA LEU A 48 -9.91 2.99 10.95
C LEU A 48 -8.54 3.02 10.29
N SER A 49 -7.55 2.39 10.94
CA SER A 49 -6.19 2.26 10.42
C SER A 49 -6.16 1.53 9.08
N LEU A 50 -6.93 0.46 8.93
CA LEU A 50 -6.99 -0.32 7.69
C LEU A 50 -7.59 0.48 6.52
N ILE A 51 -8.66 1.23 6.77
CA ILE A 51 -9.26 2.15 5.78
C ILE A 51 -8.25 3.24 5.40
N PHE A 52 -7.55 3.81 6.39
CA PHE A 52 -6.54 4.83 6.16
C PHE A 52 -5.37 4.30 5.32
N GLY A 53 -4.92 3.07 5.57
CA GLY A 53 -3.84 2.40 4.84
C GLY A 53 -4.22 2.10 3.40
N LEU A 54 -5.46 1.70 3.16
CA LEU A 54 -6.02 1.57 1.82
C LEU A 54 -6.04 2.90 1.08
N PHE A 55 -6.55 3.97 1.72
CA PHE A 55 -6.58 5.31 1.12
C PHE A 55 -5.18 5.83 0.78
N LEU A 56 -4.23 5.71 1.70
CA LEU A 56 -2.83 6.09 1.47
C LEU A 56 -2.19 5.28 0.34
N GLY A 57 -2.45 3.97 0.31
CA GLY A 57 -1.91 3.10 -0.72
C GLY A 57 -2.47 3.39 -2.12
N PHE A 58 -3.78 3.62 -2.24
CA PHE A 58 -4.39 4.07 -3.49
C PHE A 58 -3.91 5.46 -3.91
N TYR A 59 -3.75 6.38 -2.95
CA TYR A 59 -3.18 7.70 -3.23
C TYR A 59 -1.77 7.59 -3.82
N GLN A 60 -0.94 6.70 -3.26
CA GLN A 60 0.40 6.46 -3.77
C GLN A 60 0.39 5.83 -5.17
N LEU A 61 -0.53 4.91 -5.45
CA LEU A 61 -0.72 4.33 -6.78
C LEU A 61 -1.10 5.41 -7.83
N ILE A 62 -2.05 6.28 -7.50
CA ILE A 62 -2.46 7.40 -8.38
C ILE A 62 -1.27 8.35 -8.59
N ARG A 63 -0.54 8.69 -7.52
CA ARG A 63 0.64 9.57 -7.61
C ARG A 63 1.72 9.01 -8.52
N ILE A 64 2.05 7.72 -8.38
CA ILE A 64 3.05 7.04 -9.22
C ILE A 64 2.58 7.01 -10.68
N THR A 65 1.30 6.76 -10.91
CA THR A 65 0.72 6.74 -12.27
C THR A 65 0.76 8.13 -12.91
N ASN A 66 0.48 9.20 -12.16
CA ASN A 66 0.56 10.58 -12.65
C ASN A 66 2.00 11.06 -12.87
N MET A 67 2.95 10.65 -12.00
CA MET A 67 4.37 10.97 -12.16
C MET A 67 4.95 10.36 -13.44
N LYS A 68 4.45 9.20 -13.88
CA LYS A 68 4.88 8.54 -15.12
C LYS A 68 4.35 9.23 -16.40
N LYS A 69 3.43 10.19 -16.26
CA LYS A 69 2.76 10.90 -17.35
C LYS A 69 3.38 12.27 -17.65
N LYS A 70 4.31 12.74 -16.82
CA LYS A 70 5.05 14.00 -16.99
C LYS A 70 6.50 13.70 -17.34
#